data_AF-A0A3R6DEE2-F1
#
_entry.id   AF-A0A3R6DEE2-F1
#
_cell.length_a   1.000
_cell.length_b   1.000
_cell.length_c   1.000
_cell.angle_alpha   90.00
_cell.angle_beta   90.00
_cell.angle_gamma   90.00
#
_symmetry.space_group_name_H-M   'P 1'
#
loop_
_entity.id
_entity.type
_entity.pdbx_description
1 polymer ?
#
loop_
_entity_poly.entity_id
_entity_poly.type
_entity_poly.pdbx_seq_one_letter_code
_entity_poly.pdbx_strand_id
1 'polypeptide(L)'
;MITITVPFDNPLNQKTYENLINTLQFHQLQCTCGHSGCLTIHGYYPRSLKKDDSEITLSIYRVKCSHCGKTHALLPSQIVPYSQVSLQEQAAIISAYEDSGDFKQIMDRTPSIDENLIASITKRYIMHWMQKIRSFRVDLSFPSRLVKLCFSLFMNQFMQIRQTPNILFLTPT
;
A
#
# COMPACT_ATOMS: atom_id res chain seq x y z
N MET A 1 5.11 -4.75 8.95
CA MET A 1 4.46 -5.08 7.66
C MET A 1 5.55 -5.39 6.65
N ILE A 2 5.20 -6.10 5.59
CA ILE A 2 6.06 -6.31 4.43
C ILE A 2 5.21 -5.93 3.22
N THR A 3 5.63 -4.89 2.49
CA THR A 3 5.02 -4.50 1.24
C THR A 3 5.70 -5.26 0.11
N ILE A 4 4.92 -5.99 -0.69
CA ILE A 4 5.39 -6.77 -1.83
C ILE A 4 5.17 -5.95 -3.09
N THR A 5 6.22 -5.72 -3.86
CA THR A 5 6.11 -5.01 -5.14
C THR A 5 5.30 -5.85 -6.12
N VAL A 6 4.32 -5.23 -6.77
CA VAL A 6 3.52 -5.85 -7.85
C VAL A 6 3.36 -4.88 -9.02
N PRO A 7 3.16 -5.39 -10.25
CA PRO A 7 2.68 -4.58 -11.36
C PRO A 7 1.33 -3.94 -11.00
N PHE A 8 1.16 -2.66 -11.32
CA PHE A 8 -0.01 -1.86 -10.93
C PHE A 8 -1.20 -2.01 -11.90
N ASP A 9 -0.90 -2.55 -13.06
CA ASP A 9 -1.76 -2.98 -14.15
C ASP A 9 -2.46 -4.31 -13.84
N ASN A 10 -1.98 -5.07 -12.85
CA ASN A 10 -2.65 -6.30 -12.41
C ASN A 10 -3.90 -5.98 -11.57
N PRO A 11 -5.06 -6.58 -11.88
CA PRO A 11 -6.27 -6.36 -11.10
C PRO A 11 -6.11 -6.94 -9.70
N LEU A 12 -6.35 -6.11 -8.69
CA LEU A 12 -6.33 -6.55 -7.29
C LEU A 12 -7.64 -7.26 -6.95
N ASN A 13 -7.56 -8.56 -6.62
CA ASN A 13 -8.65 -9.39 -6.10
C ASN A 13 -8.05 -10.57 -5.31
N GLN A 14 -8.90 -11.40 -4.69
CA GLN A 14 -8.43 -12.51 -3.85
C GLN A 14 -7.58 -13.52 -4.63
N LYS A 15 -7.99 -13.88 -5.85
CA LYS A 15 -7.27 -14.85 -6.69
C LYS A 15 -5.89 -14.35 -7.10
N THR A 16 -5.77 -13.10 -7.53
CA THR A 16 -4.47 -12.52 -7.91
C THR A 16 -3.56 -12.35 -6.70
N TYR A 17 -4.13 -12.01 -5.54
CA TYR A 17 -3.39 -11.96 -4.28
C TYR A 17 -2.89 -13.33 -3.82
N GLU A 18 -3.73 -14.37 -3.85
CA GLU A 18 -3.30 -15.74 -3.50
C GLU A 18 -2.21 -16.25 -4.43
N ASN A 19 -2.33 -16.00 -5.74
CA ASN A 19 -1.29 -16.36 -6.71
C ASN A 19 0.03 -15.64 -6.40
N LEU A 20 -0.01 -14.35 -6.02
CA LEU A 20 1.17 -13.63 -5.55
C LEU A 20 1.77 -14.35 -4.34
N ILE A 21 0.98 -14.64 -3.31
CA ILE A 21 1.47 -15.31 -2.09
C ILE A 21 2.07 -16.69 -2.40
N ASN A 22 1.43 -17.49 -3.25
CA ASN A 22 1.87 -18.84 -3.59
C ASN A 22 3.17 -18.87 -4.40
N THR A 23 3.49 -17.79 -5.12
CA THR A 23 4.73 -17.66 -5.91
C THR A 23 5.86 -16.99 -5.14
N LEU A 24 5.59 -16.42 -3.96
CA LEU A 24 6.61 -15.80 -3.13
C LEU A 24 7.58 -16.84 -2.55
N GLN A 25 8.86 -16.57 -2.73
CA GLN A 25 9.94 -17.30 -2.09
C GLN A 25 10.12 -16.81 -0.64
N PHE A 26 9.38 -17.39 0.31
CA PHE A 26 9.39 -16.96 1.72
C PHE A 26 10.78 -16.94 2.36
N HIS A 27 11.70 -17.80 1.91
CA HIS A 27 13.07 -17.80 2.40
C HIS A 27 13.86 -16.52 2.07
N GLN A 28 13.44 -15.79 1.02
CA GLN A 28 14.03 -14.50 0.61
C GLN A 28 13.41 -13.32 1.37
N LEU A 29 12.26 -13.50 2.02
CA LEU A 29 11.65 -12.45 2.83
C LEU A 29 12.52 -12.17 4.06
N GLN A 30 12.86 -10.90 4.24
CA GLN A 30 13.54 -10.41 5.44
C GLN A 30 12.50 -9.97 6.48
N CYS A 31 12.78 -10.15 7.77
CA CYS A 31 12.01 -9.53 8.84
C CYS A 31 12.51 -8.11 9.10
N THR A 32 11.69 -7.26 9.71
CA THR A 32 12.11 -5.92 10.16
C THR A 32 13.19 -5.96 11.26
N CYS A 33 13.50 -7.14 11.83
CA CYS A 33 14.67 -7.35 12.69
C CYS A 33 15.96 -7.68 11.93
N GLY A 34 15.95 -7.65 10.59
CA GLY A 34 17.11 -7.90 9.74
C GLY A 34 17.36 -9.36 9.36
N HIS A 35 16.67 -10.32 9.97
CA HIS A 35 16.87 -11.74 9.69
C HIS A 35 15.99 -12.23 8.54
N SER A 36 16.59 -12.97 7.60
CA SER A 36 15.88 -13.63 6.49
C SER A 36 15.64 -15.11 6.79
N GLY A 37 14.71 -15.74 6.07
CA GLY A 37 14.41 -17.17 6.26
C GLY A 37 13.75 -17.53 7.61
N CYS A 38 13.39 -16.54 8.44
CA CYS A 38 12.72 -16.77 9.73
C CYS A 38 11.19 -16.69 9.65
N LEU A 39 10.62 -16.32 8.49
CA LEU A 39 9.21 -15.96 8.36
C LEU A 39 8.37 -17.13 7.89
N THR A 40 7.39 -17.54 8.71
CA THR A 40 6.42 -18.59 8.38
C THR A 40 4.99 -18.05 8.42
N ILE A 41 4.09 -18.61 7.61
CA ILE A 41 2.67 -18.23 7.62
C ILE A 41 2.08 -18.52 9.01
N HIS A 42 1.46 -17.50 9.60
CA HIS A 42 0.89 -17.55 10.94
C HIS A 42 -0.64 -17.49 10.93
N GLY A 43 -1.22 -16.84 9.92
CA GLY A 43 -2.67 -16.75 9.74
C GLY A 43 -3.03 -15.67 8.74
N TYR A 44 -4.30 -15.31 8.68
CA TYR A 44 -4.81 -14.26 7.80
C TYR A 44 -5.77 -13.33 8.55
N TYR A 45 -6.17 -12.24 7.92
CA TYR A 45 -7.27 -11.39 8.38
C TYR A 45 -8.01 -10.77 7.18
N PRO A 46 -9.33 -10.56 7.26
CA PRO A 46 -10.06 -9.92 6.19
C PRO A 46 -9.70 -8.43 6.12
N ARG A 47 -9.54 -7.92 4.91
CA ARG A 47 -9.31 -6.51 4.64
C ARG A 47 -10.11 -6.06 3.44
N SER A 48 -10.96 -5.07 3.67
CA SER A 48 -11.83 -4.54 2.65
C SER A 48 -11.18 -3.35 1.92
N LEU A 49 -11.44 -3.22 0.63
CA LEU A 49 -10.92 -2.16 -0.25
C LEU A 49 -12.04 -1.66 -1.16
N LYS A 50 -12.19 -0.34 -1.24
CA LYS A 50 -13.11 0.33 -2.15
C LYS A 50 -12.64 0.14 -3.59
N LYS A 51 -13.54 -0.35 -4.45
CA LYS A 51 -13.26 -0.58 -5.86
C LYS A 51 -14.53 -0.39 -6.68
N ASP A 52 -14.45 0.52 -7.65
CA ASP A 52 -15.58 0.92 -8.49
C ASP A 52 -16.77 1.35 -7.59
N ASP A 53 -17.94 0.75 -7.80
CA ASP A 53 -19.17 0.96 -7.01
C ASP A 53 -19.32 -0.04 -5.84
N SER A 54 -18.27 -0.80 -5.54
CA SER A 54 -18.34 -1.91 -4.57
C SER A 54 -17.14 -1.94 -3.64
N GLU A 55 -17.13 -2.94 -2.77
CA GLU A 55 -16.00 -3.24 -1.91
C GLU A 55 -15.52 -4.66 -2.17
N ILE A 56 -14.21 -4.84 -2.35
CA ILE A 56 -13.59 -6.17 -2.39
C ILE A 56 -13.00 -6.48 -1.02
N THR A 57 -13.15 -7.71 -0.55
CA THR A 57 -12.50 -8.18 0.69
C THR A 57 -11.40 -9.17 0.36
N LEU A 58 -10.20 -8.90 0.86
CA LEU A 58 -9.02 -9.75 0.72
C LEU A 58 -8.67 -10.42 2.05
N SER A 59 -8.35 -11.70 2.03
CA SER A 59 -7.82 -12.42 3.19
C SER A 59 -6.30 -12.24 3.25
N ILE A 60 -5.85 -11.14 3.87
CA ILE A 60 -4.43 -10.77 3.93
C ILE A 60 -3.64 -11.73 4.82
N TYR A 61 -2.63 -12.38 4.24
CA TYR A 61 -1.71 -13.27 4.92
C TYR A 61 -0.81 -12.51 5.90
N ARG A 62 -0.55 -13.17 7.03
CA ARG A 62 0.38 -12.73 8.06
C ARG A 62 1.44 -13.79 8.26
N VAL A 63 2.69 -13.36 8.30
CA VAL A 63 3.84 -14.20 8.65
C VAL A 63 4.38 -13.83 10.01
N LYS A 64 4.96 -14.78 10.74
CA LYS A 64 5.61 -14.54 12.03
C LYS A 64 7.09 -14.89 11.92
N CYS A 65 7.97 -14.02 12.41
CA CYS A 65 9.40 -14.33 12.46
C CYS A 65 9.70 -15.20 13.69
N SER A 66 10.32 -16.35 13.48
CA SER A 66 10.77 -17.25 14.56
C SER A 66 11.87 -16.63 15.43
N HIS A 67 12.66 -15.69 14.90
CA HIS A 67 13.77 -15.05 15.63
C HIS A 67 13.31 -13.96 16.61
N CYS A 68 12.45 -13.02 16.18
CA CYS A 68 12.03 -11.89 17.02
C CYS A 68 10.56 -11.96 17.48
N GLY A 69 9.81 -12.99 17.06
CA GLY A 69 8.40 -13.19 17.42
C GLY A 69 7.40 -12.23 16.77
N LYS A 70 7.85 -11.22 16.01
CA LYS A 70 6.97 -10.23 15.37
C LYS A 70 6.16 -10.83 14.23
N THR A 71 4.93 -10.33 14.08
CA THR A 71 4.01 -10.70 12.99
C THR A 71 3.96 -9.58 11.95
N HIS A 72 3.94 -9.95 10.67
CA HIS A 72 3.93 -9.03 9.54
C HIS A 72 2.78 -9.37 8.60
N ALA A 73 1.94 -8.39 8.28
CA ALA A 73 1.02 -8.48 7.15
C ALA A 73 1.81 -8.39 5.83
N LEU A 74 1.46 -9.26 4.88
CA LEU A 74 1.99 -9.29 3.51
C LEU A 74 1.04 -8.50 2.60
N LEU A 75 1.40 -7.26 2.26
CA LEU A 75 0.53 -6.36 1.50
C LEU A 75 1.11 -6.10 0.10
N PRO A 76 0.35 -6.25 -0.99
CA PRO A 76 0.76 -5.76 -2.31
C PRO A 76 1.01 -4.24 -2.28
N SER A 77 1.92 -3.75 -3.10
CA SER A 77 2.26 -2.33 -3.19
C SER A 77 1.10 -1.44 -3.62
N GLN A 78 0.05 -2.02 -4.20
CA GLN A 78 -1.23 -1.35 -4.50
C GLN A 78 -2.02 -0.95 -3.24
N ILE A 79 -1.72 -1.51 -2.07
CA ILE A 79 -2.44 -1.25 -0.81
C ILE A 79 -1.65 -0.30 0.09
N VAL A 80 -2.27 0.82 0.47
CA VAL A 80 -1.76 1.69 1.54
C VAL A 80 -2.17 1.11 2.89
N PRO A 81 -1.25 0.86 3.85
CA PRO A 81 -1.57 0.34 5.17
C PRO A 81 -2.67 1.12 5.90
N TYR A 82 -3.59 0.41 6.55
CA TYR A 82 -4.71 0.97 7.32
C TYR A 82 -5.71 1.86 6.54
N SER A 83 -5.68 1.82 5.20
CA SER A 83 -6.65 2.47 4.32
C SER A 83 -7.48 1.43 3.56
N GLN A 84 -8.75 1.78 3.27
CA GLN A 84 -9.60 1.03 2.33
C GLN A 84 -9.43 1.55 0.89
N VAL A 85 -8.69 2.63 0.67
CA VAL A 85 -8.46 3.22 -0.67
C VAL A 85 -7.08 2.79 -1.18
N SER A 86 -7.03 2.36 -2.45
CA SER A 86 -5.81 1.91 -3.09
C SER A 86 -4.75 3.03 -3.16
N LEU A 87 -3.50 2.66 -3.41
CA LEU A 87 -2.42 3.61 -3.59
C LEU A 87 -2.64 4.50 -4.82
N GLN A 88 -3.13 3.94 -5.93
CA GLN A 88 -3.42 4.69 -7.15
C GLN A 88 -4.52 5.73 -6.93
N GLU A 89 -5.61 5.34 -6.26
CA GLU A 89 -6.69 6.29 -5.95
C GLU A 89 -6.23 7.39 -5.00
N GLN A 90 -5.46 7.05 -3.96
CA GLN A 90 -4.90 8.09 -3.08
C GLN A 90 -3.92 9.02 -3.79
N ALA A 91 -3.07 8.49 -4.68
CA ALA A 91 -2.17 9.32 -5.49
C ALA A 91 -2.96 10.26 -6.41
N ALA A 92 -4.01 9.76 -7.09
CA ALA A 92 -4.88 10.57 -7.94
C ALA A 92 -5.60 11.68 -7.16
N ILE A 93 -6.15 11.37 -5.98
CA ILE A 93 -6.79 12.36 -5.09
C ILE A 93 -5.78 13.45 -4.71
N ILE A 94 -4.56 13.07 -4.35
CA ILE A 94 -3.55 14.03 -3.92
C ILE A 94 -3.05 14.88 -5.10
N SER A 95 -2.84 14.30 -6.27
CA SER A 95 -2.52 15.04 -7.50
C SER A 95 -3.61 16.06 -7.83
N ALA A 96 -4.88 15.63 -7.84
CA ALA A 96 -6.01 16.52 -8.08
C ALA A 96 -6.07 17.67 -7.06
N TYR A 97 -5.78 17.40 -5.79
CA TYR A 97 -5.71 18.42 -4.74
C TYR A 97 -4.57 19.43 -4.96
N GLU A 98 -3.40 19.01 -5.43
CA GLU A 98 -2.27 19.92 -5.68
C GLU A 98 -2.45 20.77 -6.94
N ASP A 99 -3.22 20.29 -7.93
CA ASP A 99 -3.39 20.96 -9.22
C ASP A 99 -4.63 21.88 -9.27
N SER A 100 -5.84 21.32 -9.16
CA SER A 100 -7.10 22.01 -9.48
C SER A 100 -8.15 21.97 -8.37
N GLY A 101 -8.05 21.02 -7.45
CA GLY A 101 -9.09 20.71 -6.46
C GLY A 101 -10.34 20.06 -7.03
N ASP A 102 -10.36 19.67 -8.32
CA ASP A 102 -11.48 18.97 -8.93
C ASP A 102 -11.32 17.45 -8.81
N PHE A 103 -12.24 16.82 -8.09
CA PHE A 103 -12.26 15.38 -7.84
C PHE A 103 -13.32 14.63 -8.66
N LYS A 104 -14.07 15.32 -9.53
CA LYS A 104 -15.23 14.74 -10.22
C LYS A 104 -14.89 13.48 -10.99
N GLN A 105 -13.79 13.49 -11.76
CA GLN A 105 -13.35 12.30 -12.51
C GLN A 105 -13.04 11.09 -11.63
N ILE A 106 -12.54 11.32 -10.41
CA ILE A 106 -12.20 10.25 -9.46
C ILE A 106 -13.47 9.65 -8.88
N MET A 107 -14.43 10.50 -8.49
CA MET A 107 -15.73 10.06 -7.98
C MET A 107 -16.54 9.35 -9.07
N ASP A 108 -16.49 9.82 -10.32
CA ASP A 108 -17.15 9.17 -11.46
C ASP A 108 -16.52 7.79 -11.77
N ARG A 109 -15.20 7.65 -11.67
CA ARG A 109 -14.50 6.36 -11.88
C ARG A 109 -14.74 5.38 -10.74
N THR A 110 -14.81 5.87 -9.50
CA THR A 110 -14.94 5.03 -8.31
C THR A 110 -15.99 5.63 -7.38
N PRO A 111 -17.29 5.37 -7.66
CA PRO A 111 -18.40 5.96 -6.90
C PRO A 111 -18.38 5.64 -5.41
N SER A 112 -17.71 4.55 -5.01
CA SER A 112 -17.52 4.22 -3.60
C SER A 112 -16.62 5.24 -2.86
N ILE A 113 -15.86 6.09 -3.55
CA ILE A 113 -15.08 7.20 -2.99
C ILE A 113 -15.94 8.48 -3.00
N ASP A 114 -16.42 8.89 -1.83
CA ASP A 114 -17.20 10.10 -1.62
C ASP A 114 -16.34 11.31 -1.20
N GLU A 115 -16.95 12.49 -1.16
CA GLU A 115 -16.27 13.74 -0.77
C GLU A 115 -15.71 13.69 0.66
N ASN A 116 -16.40 13.00 1.57
CA ASN A 116 -15.95 12.84 2.95
C ASN A 116 -14.65 12.03 3.03
N LEU A 117 -14.56 10.94 2.27
CA LEU A 117 -13.38 10.12 2.18
C LEU A 117 -12.23 10.90 1.54
N ILE A 118 -12.49 11.63 0.46
CA ILE A 118 -11.52 12.53 -0.18
C ILE A 118 -11.00 13.55 0.83
N ALA A 119 -11.88 14.29 1.49
CA ALA A 119 -11.50 15.27 2.51
C ALA A 119 -10.65 14.64 3.62
N SER A 120 -11.00 13.42 4.05
CA SER A 120 -10.23 12.69 5.06
C SER A 120 -8.83 12.30 4.58
N ILE A 121 -8.68 11.88 3.30
CA ILE A 121 -7.40 11.53 2.68
C ILE A 121 -6.54 12.79 2.53
N THR A 122 -7.11 13.85 1.97
CA THR A 122 -6.45 15.16 1.79
C THR A 122 -5.97 15.72 3.12
N LYS A 123 -6.80 15.69 4.16
CA LYS A 123 -6.39 16.11 5.52
C LYS A 123 -5.18 15.32 6.02
N ARG A 124 -5.19 13.99 5.86
CA ARG A 124 -4.06 13.13 6.28
C ARG A 124 -2.81 13.38 5.44
N TYR A 125 -2.96 13.67 4.15
CA TYR A 125 -1.86 14.07 3.28
C TYR A 125 -1.21 15.36 3.78
N ILE A 126 -2.00 16.43 3.98
CA ILE A 126 -1.53 17.73 4.45
C ILE A 126 -0.75 17.58 5.77
N MET A 127 -1.30 16.83 6.72
CA MET A 127 -0.71 16.70 8.06
C MET A 127 0.58 15.85 8.10
N HIS A 128 0.74 14.86 7.22
CA HIS A 128 1.79 13.83 7.40
C HIS A 128 2.72 13.62 6.20
N TRP A 129 2.29 14.01 5.00
CA TRP A 129 2.97 13.66 3.75
C TRP A 129 3.27 14.86 2.85
N MET A 130 2.52 15.96 2.92
CA MET A 130 2.69 17.11 2.03
C MET A 130 4.11 17.68 2.05
N GLN A 131 4.68 17.91 3.23
CA GLN A 131 6.07 18.39 3.33
C GLN A 131 7.08 17.38 2.76
N LYS A 132 6.85 16.08 2.92
CA LYS A 132 7.73 15.04 2.39
C LYS A 132 7.69 15.01 0.86
N ILE A 133 6.48 15.04 0.29
CA ILE A 133 6.29 15.00 -1.16
C ILE A 133 6.87 16.26 -1.82
N ARG A 134 6.58 17.45 -1.27
CA ARG A 134 7.07 18.73 -1.83
C ARG A 134 8.57 18.91 -1.71
N SER A 135 9.15 18.62 -0.54
CA SER A 135 10.60 18.83 -0.30
C SER A 135 11.46 17.93 -1.17
N PHE A 136 11.02 16.69 -1.41
CA PHE A 136 11.76 15.73 -2.23
C PHE A 136 11.26 15.65 -3.69
N ARG A 137 10.29 16.51 -4.06
CA ARG A 137 9.65 16.56 -5.38
C ARG A 137 9.26 15.17 -5.87
N VAL A 138 8.60 14.42 -5.01
CA VAL A 138 8.15 13.06 -5.29
C VAL A 138 7.04 13.10 -6.31
N ASP A 139 7.27 12.49 -7.47
CA ASP A 139 6.29 12.35 -8.53
C ASP A 139 5.21 11.31 -8.17
N LEU A 140 3.95 11.72 -8.24
CA LEU A 140 2.77 10.91 -7.92
C LEU A 140 2.23 10.13 -9.14
N SER A 141 2.65 10.47 -10.36
CA SER A 141 2.10 9.93 -11.61
C SER A 141 2.48 8.48 -11.88
N PHE A 142 3.56 7.98 -11.27
CA PHE A 142 4.07 6.63 -11.49
C PHE A 142 4.07 5.80 -10.20
N PRO A 143 3.00 5.05 -9.91
CA PRO A 143 2.83 4.33 -8.64
C PRO A 143 3.99 3.40 -8.26
N SER A 144 4.57 2.69 -9.23
CA SER A 144 5.70 1.78 -9.00
C SER A 144 6.96 2.52 -8.55
N ARG A 145 7.23 3.69 -9.16
CA ARG A 145 8.33 4.57 -8.79
C ARG A 145 8.05 5.27 -7.45
N LEU A 146 6.82 5.71 -7.24
CA LEU A 146 6.36 6.34 -6.00
C LEU A 146 6.63 5.44 -4.79
N VAL A 147 6.22 4.17 -4.85
CA VAL A 147 6.48 3.19 -3.78
C VAL A 147 7.98 3.07 -3.49
N LYS A 148 8.79 2.79 -4.52
CA LYS A 148 10.25 2.62 -4.37
C LYS A 148 10.89 3.86 -3.77
N LEU A 149 10.51 5.04 -4.24
CA LEU A 149 11.05 6.31 -3.78
C LEU A 149 10.64 6.60 -2.32
N CYS A 150 9.37 6.36 -1.95
CA CYS A 150 8.91 6.54 -0.57
C CYS A 150 9.64 5.61 0.42
N PHE A 151 9.87 4.34 0.04
CA PHE A 151 10.67 3.45 0.87
C PHE A 151 12.13 3.90 0.95
N SER A 152 12.74 4.33 -0.16
CA SER A 152 14.12 4.81 -0.17
C SER A 152 14.33 6.08 0.67
N LEU A 153 13.37 7.01 0.66
CA LEU A 153 13.51 8.30 1.34
C LEU A 153 12.98 8.28 2.78
N PHE A 154 11.91 7.52 3.03
CA PHE A 154 11.13 7.62 4.27
C PHE A 154 10.95 6.29 5.00
N MET A 155 11.51 5.19 4.45
CA MET A 155 11.42 3.83 5.00
C MET A 155 9.97 3.37 5.25
N ASN A 156 9.01 3.92 4.50
CA ASN A 156 7.59 3.67 4.68
C ASN A 156 6.87 3.71 3.33
N GLN A 157 5.76 2.99 3.26
CA GLN A 157 4.85 3.04 2.10
C GLN A 157 4.21 4.44 2.00
N PHE A 158 3.97 4.91 0.77
CA PHE A 158 3.21 6.14 0.51
C PHE A 158 1.90 6.16 1.31
N MET A 159 1.59 7.30 1.92
CA MET A 159 0.40 7.50 2.77
C MET A 159 0.28 6.55 3.97
N GLN A 160 1.35 5.83 4.34
CA GLN A 160 1.41 5.12 5.61
C GLN A 160 1.59 6.14 6.76
N ILE A 161 0.57 6.27 7.60
CA ILE A 161 0.58 7.24 8.71
C ILE A 161 1.08 6.61 9.99
N ARG A 162 0.69 5.36 10.26
CA ARG A 162 1.13 4.65 11.45
C ARG A 162 2.61 4.29 11.31
N GLN A 163 3.37 4.51 12.38
CA GLN A 163 4.81 4.23 12.47
C GLN A 163 5.13 2.73 12.63
N THR A 164 4.26 1.85 12.13
CA THR A 164 4.51 0.41 12.12
C THR A 164 5.65 0.12 11.14
N PRO A 165 6.76 -0.53 11.55
CA PRO A 165 7.86 -0.84 10.64
C PRO A 165 7.37 -1.57 9.39
N ASN A 166 7.78 -1.08 8.23
CA ASN A 166 7.42 -1.64 6.94
C ASN A 166 8.68 -1.77 6.08
N ILE A 167 8.80 -2.87 5.37
CA ILE A 167 9.91 -3.13 4.45
C ILE A 167 9.35 -3.43 3.07
N LEU A 168 10.06 -3.00 2.04
CA LEU A 168 9.72 -3.28 0.66
C LEU A 168 10.43 -4.57 0.22
N PHE A 169 9.66 -5.55 -0.21
CA PHE A 169 10.17 -6.73 -0.89
C PHE A 169 10.02 -6.54 -2.40
N LEU A 170 11.14 -6.66 -3.11
CA LEU A 170 11.19 -6.63 -4.56
C LEU A 170 11.05 -8.06 -5.06
N THR A 171 9.97 -8.38 -5.75
CA THR A 171 9.84 -9.68 -6.43
C THR A 171 10.85 -9.74 -7.58
N PRO A 172 11.59 -10.85 -7.75
CA PRO A 172 12.44 -11.05 -8.93
C PRO A 172 11.59 -10.90 -10.20
N THR A 173 12.10 -10.14 -11.18
CA THR A 173 11.52 -10.02 -12.54
C THR A 173 11.95 -11.18 -13.40
#